data_AF-A0A382XPM2-F1
#
_entry.id   AF-A0A382XPM2-F1
#
_cell.length_a   1.000
_cell.length_b   1.000
_cell.length_c   1.000
_cell.angle_alpha   90.00
_cell.angle_beta   90.00
_cell.angle_gamma   90.00
#
_symmetry.space_group_name_H-M   'P 1'
#
loop_
_entity.id
_entity.type
_entity.pdbx_description
1 polymer ?
#
loop_
_entity_poly.entity_id
_entity_poly.type
_entity_poly.pdbx_seq_one_letter_code
_entity_poly.pdbx_strand_id
1 'polypeptide(L)'
;VAVFGQKKRQKTGNYMPTVNQLIRKKRRKKVRKNTAPALDLTWNTLKNKGNRGARSPHKRGVCVQVRTQTPKKPNSALRKVARVRLTNGMEVTAYIPGEGHNLQEHSVVLIRGGKVRDLPGVRYHVVRGVLDTAGVQDRKRSRSKYGTRIEEN
;
A
#
# COMPACT_ATOMS: atom_id res chain seq x y z
N VAL A 1 39.39 -48.33 19.95
CA VAL A 1 39.88 -46.94 19.78
C VAL A 1 38.73 -46.10 19.23
N ALA A 2 38.02 -45.36 20.09
CA ALA A 2 36.84 -44.58 19.69
C ALA A 2 37.27 -43.20 19.16
N VAL A 3 36.96 -42.92 17.89
CA VAL A 3 37.14 -41.61 17.25
C VAL A 3 36.01 -40.69 17.73
N PHE A 4 36.28 -39.86 18.74
CA PHE A 4 35.34 -38.84 19.21
C PHE A 4 35.42 -37.60 18.32
N GLY A 5 34.42 -37.43 17.46
CA GLY A 5 34.25 -36.26 16.61
C GLY A 5 34.07 -34.98 17.42
N GLN A 6 34.91 -33.97 17.15
CA GLN A 6 34.79 -32.64 17.72
C GLN A 6 33.55 -31.92 17.15
N LYS A 7 32.46 -31.89 17.92
CA LYS A 7 31.30 -31.01 17.66
C LYS A 7 31.79 -29.55 17.63
N LYS A 8 31.70 -28.88 16.47
CA LYS A 8 31.88 -27.43 16.35
C LYS A 8 30.88 -26.72 17.28
N ARG A 9 31.37 -26.10 18.37
CA ARG A 9 30.57 -25.21 19.23
C ARG A 9 30.06 -24.04 18.38
N GLN A 10 28.74 -23.98 18.18
CA GLN A 10 28.08 -22.75 17.71
C GLN A 10 28.21 -21.70 18.82
N LYS A 11 29.15 -20.76 18.66
CA LYS A 11 29.29 -19.61 19.56
C LYS A 11 28.23 -18.56 19.21
N THR A 12 27.05 -18.63 19.80
CA THR A 12 26.10 -17.50 19.87
C THR A 12 26.45 -16.64 21.08
N GLY A 13 27.64 -16.04 21.07
CA GLY A 13 28.05 -15.04 22.06
C GLY A 13 27.79 -13.64 21.53
N ASN A 14 27.20 -12.75 22.35
CA ASN A 14 27.17 -11.31 22.12
C ASN A 14 28.60 -10.76 22.02
N TYR A 15 29.18 -10.79 20.81
CA TYR A 15 30.50 -10.22 20.56
C TYR A 15 30.33 -8.73 20.25
N MET A 16 30.73 -7.89 21.20
CA MET A 16 30.74 -6.45 21.01
C MET A 16 31.86 -6.11 20.00
N PRO A 17 31.56 -5.50 18.85
CA PRO A 17 32.56 -5.27 17.80
C PRO A 17 33.60 -4.26 18.28
N THR A 18 34.87 -4.53 17.98
CA THR A 18 35.97 -3.64 18.37
C THR A 18 36.05 -2.40 17.47
N VAL A 19 36.65 -1.32 17.96
CA VAL A 19 36.78 -0.06 17.19
C VAL A 19 37.50 -0.28 15.85
N ASN A 20 38.58 -1.06 15.84
CA ASN A 20 39.31 -1.41 14.62
C ASN A 20 38.45 -2.20 13.61
N GLN A 21 37.49 -3.01 14.07
CA GLN A 21 36.53 -3.68 13.20
C GLN A 21 35.54 -2.68 12.57
N LEU A 22 35.11 -1.67 13.31
CA LEU A 22 34.22 -0.61 12.81
C LEU A 22 34.91 0.31 11.81
N ILE A 23 36.21 0.58 12.02
CA ILE A 23 37.06 1.33 11.08
C ILE A 23 37.20 0.55 9.76
N ARG A 24 37.53 -0.75 9.83
CA ARG A 24 37.66 -1.62 8.64
C ARG A 24 36.33 -1.92 7.95
N LYS A 25 35.25 -2.08 8.72
CA LYS A 25 33.90 -2.42 8.25
C LYS A 25 32.86 -1.50 8.87
N LYS A 26 32.55 -0.43 8.13
CA LYS A 26 31.55 0.59 8.50
C LYS A 26 30.19 -0.07 8.77
N ARG A 27 29.48 0.36 9.83
CA ARG A 27 28.08 -0.02 10.04
C ARG A 27 27.21 0.52 8.89
N ARG A 28 26.41 -0.35 8.29
CA ARG A 28 25.43 0.04 7.25
C ARG A 28 24.04 0.11 7.85
N LYS A 29 23.32 1.20 7.56
CA LYS A 29 21.89 1.31 7.93
C LYS A 29 21.09 0.29 7.12
N LYS A 30 20.19 -0.44 7.77
CA LYS A 30 19.28 -1.37 7.08
C LYS A 30 18.26 -0.56 6.27
N VAL A 31 18.15 -0.82 4.97
CA VAL A 31 17.18 -0.16 4.09
C VAL A 31 15.80 -0.79 4.27
N ARG A 32 14.77 0.04 4.44
CA ARG A 32 13.36 -0.39 4.51
C ARG A 32 12.67 -0.18 3.16
N LYS A 33 11.81 -1.11 2.77
CA LYS A 33 11.01 -1.00 1.54
C LYS A 33 9.79 -0.10 1.78
N ASN A 34 9.40 0.66 0.75
CA ASN A 34 8.22 1.53 0.81
C ASN A 34 6.93 0.70 0.86
N THR A 35 5.98 1.14 1.68
CA THR A 35 4.66 0.52 1.86
C THR A 35 3.71 0.78 0.69
N ALA A 36 3.95 1.82 -0.12
CA ALA A 36 3.14 2.19 -1.28
C ALA A 36 4.02 2.55 -2.51
N PRO A 37 4.59 1.57 -3.21
CA PRO A 37 5.56 1.81 -4.30
C PRO A 37 4.96 2.53 -5.51
N ALA A 38 3.67 2.34 -5.80
CA ALA A 38 3.03 2.96 -6.96
C ALA A 38 2.82 4.47 -6.80
N LEU A 39 2.83 4.97 -5.55
CA LEU A 39 2.76 6.41 -5.29
C LEU A 39 4.13 7.11 -5.40
N ASP A 40 5.21 6.34 -5.38
CA ASP A 40 6.59 6.83 -5.49
C ASP A 40 7.06 6.95 -6.95
N LEU A 41 6.37 6.28 -7.87
CA LEU A 41 6.69 6.28 -9.29
C LEU A 41 5.93 7.40 -10.01
N THR A 42 6.65 8.22 -10.76
CA THR A 42 6.11 9.15 -11.76
C THR A 42 6.53 8.71 -13.15
N TRP A 43 5.70 9.01 -14.15
CA TRP A 43 5.97 8.65 -15.54
C TRP A 43 6.21 9.90 -16.35
N ASN A 44 7.32 9.93 -17.08
CA ASN A 44 7.61 10.97 -18.06
C ASN A 44 7.25 10.45 -19.46
N THR A 45 6.18 10.99 -20.02
CA THR A 45 5.67 10.58 -21.34
C THR A 45 6.65 10.93 -22.46
N LEU A 46 7.29 12.10 -22.42
CA LEU A 46 8.22 12.55 -23.47
C LEU A 46 9.46 11.67 -23.57
N LYS A 47 9.95 11.17 -22.42
CA LYS A 47 11.16 10.34 -22.34
C LYS A 47 10.87 8.84 -22.25
N ASN A 48 9.59 8.45 -22.26
CA ASN A 48 9.11 7.09 -22.06
C ASN A 48 9.80 6.37 -20.86
N LYS A 49 9.98 7.11 -19.75
CA LYS A 49 10.77 6.66 -18.59
C LYS A 49 10.04 6.94 -17.28
N GLY A 50 10.08 5.96 -16.38
CA GLY A 50 9.58 6.10 -15.02
C GLY A 50 10.64 6.64 -14.07
N ASN A 51 10.35 7.75 -13.40
CA ASN A 51 11.22 8.34 -12.38
C ASN A 51 10.69 8.01 -10.98
N ARG A 52 11.55 7.48 -10.12
CA ARG A 52 11.27 7.27 -8.68
C ARG A 52 11.79 8.45 -7.86
N GLY A 53 11.14 8.72 -6.73
CA GLY A 53 11.53 9.79 -5.80
C GLY A 53 10.56 10.98 -5.77
N ALA A 54 9.65 11.07 -6.75
CA ALA A 54 8.54 12.00 -6.73
C ALA A 54 7.36 11.35 -5.96
N ARG A 55 7.47 11.39 -4.63
CA ARG A 55 6.52 10.77 -3.72
C ARG A 55 5.24 11.61 -3.62
N SER A 56 4.23 11.22 -4.39
CA SER A 56 2.93 11.90 -4.37
C SER A 56 2.04 11.34 -3.24
N PRO A 57 1.31 12.18 -2.49
CA PRO A 57 0.37 11.70 -1.47
C PRO A 57 -0.82 10.94 -2.09
N HIS A 58 -1.24 11.39 -3.29
CA HIS A 58 -2.35 10.84 -4.05
C HIS A 58 -1.98 10.72 -5.53
N LYS A 59 -2.57 9.74 -6.23
CA LYS A 59 -2.51 9.65 -7.70
C LYS A 59 -3.88 9.35 -8.27
N ARG A 60 -4.18 9.98 -9.40
CA ARG A 60 -5.36 9.69 -10.22
C ARG A 60 -5.16 8.39 -10.98
N GLY A 61 -6.25 7.67 -11.22
CA GLY A 61 -6.29 6.50 -12.09
C GLY A 61 -7.69 6.21 -12.58
N VAL A 62 -7.80 5.26 -13.49
CA VAL A 62 -9.05 4.79 -14.08
C VAL A 62 -9.33 3.38 -13.58
N CYS A 63 -10.56 3.12 -13.14
CA CYS A 63 -11.02 1.79 -12.76
C CYS A 63 -11.05 0.88 -13.98
N VAL A 64 -10.31 -0.22 -13.92
CA VAL A 64 -10.33 -1.29 -14.93
C VAL A 64 -11.44 -2.27 -14.63
N GLN A 65 -11.57 -2.66 -13.35
CA GLN A 65 -12.58 -3.63 -12.92
C GLN A 65 -12.96 -3.36 -11.47
N VAL A 66 -14.24 -3.46 -11.15
CA VAL A 66 -14.75 -3.41 -9.77
C VAL A 66 -15.19 -4.82 -9.37
N ARG A 67 -14.70 -5.31 -8.22
CA ARG A 67 -15.00 -6.66 -7.73
C ARG A 67 -15.00 -6.74 -6.22
N THR A 68 -15.50 -7.83 -5.68
CA THR A 68 -15.42 -8.14 -4.24
C THR A 68 -14.31 -9.17 -3.99
N GLN A 69 -13.68 -9.09 -2.83
CA GLN A 69 -12.65 -10.04 -2.37
C GLN A 69 -12.95 -10.50 -0.96
N THR A 70 -12.72 -11.79 -0.70
CA THR A 70 -12.79 -12.36 0.64
C THR A 70 -11.48 -12.08 1.41
N PRO A 71 -11.57 -11.73 2.70
CA PRO A 71 -10.39 -11.50 3.54
C PRO A 71 -9.66 -12.81 3.87
N LYS A 72 -8.44 -12.67 4.39
CA LYS A 72 -7.75 -13.80 5.03
C LYS A 72 -8.50 -14.22 6.28
N LYS A 73 -8.45 -15.53 6.59
CA LYS A 73 -8.80 -16.07 7.92
C LYS A 73 -8.04 -15.26 8.99
N PRO A 74 -8.65 -14.90 10.13
CA PRO A 74 -9.89 -15.41 10.73
C PRO A 74 -11.18 -14.68 10.33
N ASN A 75 -11.06 -13.58 9.58
CA ASN A 75 -12.20 -12.72 9.29
C ASN A 75 -13.06 -13.30 8.15
N SER A 76 -14.36 -13.01 8.19
CA SER A 76 -15.32 -13.30 7.11
C SER A 76 -16.09 -12.04 6.76
N ALA A 77 -16.05 -11.64 5.49
CA ALA A 77 -16.80 -10.51 4.93
C ALA A 77 -16.58 -10.43 3.42
N LEU A 78 -17.41 -9.67 2.70
CA LEU A 78 -17.13 -9.27 1.32
C LEU A 78 -16.55 -7.86 1.30
N ARG A 79 -15.28 -7.73 0.90
CA ARG A 79 -14.61 -6.44 0.79
C ARG A 79 -14.69 -5.93 -0.65
N LYS A 80 -15.22 -4.72 -0.85
CA LYS A 80 -15.33 -4.08 -2.17
C LYS A 80 -13.96 -3.50 -2.58
N VAL A 81 -13.44 -3.91 -3.73
CA VAL A 81 -12.14 -3.49 -4.27
C VAL A 81 -12.26 -3.09 -5.73
N ALA A 82 -11.37 -2.19 -6.18
CA ALA A 82 -11.23 -1.81 -7.57
C ALA A 82 -9.82 -2.11 -8.06
N ARG A 83 -9.70 -2.68 -9.26
CA ARG A 83 -8.47 -2.68 -10.04
C ARG A 83 -8.38 -1.34 -10.75
N VAL A 84 -7.29 -0.60 -10.53
CA VAL A 84 -7.14 0.76 -11.04
C VAL A 84 -5.81 0.90 -11.77
N ARG A 85 -5.86 1.45 -12.97
CA ARG A 85 -4.68 1.82 -13.75
C ARG A 85 -4.34 3.27 -13.46
N LEU A 86 -3.17 3.50 -12.85
CA LEU A 86 -2.71 4.83 -12.48
C LEU A 86 -2.13 5.58 -13.68
N THR A 87 -2.00 6.90 -13.56
CA THR A 87 -1.35 7.75 -14.57
C THR A 87 0.12 7.39 -14.84
N ASN A 88 0.77 6.66 -13.94
CA ASN A 88 2.13 6.16 -14.15
C ASN A 88 2.20 4.80 -14.87
N GLY A 89 1.06 4.31 -15.39
CA GLY A 89 0.95 3.03 -16.10
C GLY A 89 0.85 1.80 -15.20
N MET A 90 1.07 1.92 -13.89
CA MET A 90 0.95 0.78 -12.98
C MET A 90 -0.50 0.45 -12.70
N GLU A 91 -0.81 -0.85 -12.73
CA GLU A 91 -2.08 -1.36 -12.24
C GLU A 91 -1.98 -1.77 -10.78
N VAL A 92 -2.91 -1.27 -9.98
CA VAL A 92 -2.97 -1.53 -8.54
C VAL A 92 -4.38 -1.93 -8.13
N THR A 93 -4.48 -2.72 -7.06
CA THR A 93 -5.76 -3.01 -6.43
C THR A 93 -5.96 -2.07 -5.24
N ALA A 94 -7.06 -1.32 -5.25
CA ALA A 94 -7.43 -0.34 -4.23
C ALA A 94 -8.72 -0.78 -3.51
N TYR A 95 -8.76 -0.58 -2.21
CA TYR A 95 -9.95 -0.81 -1.39
C TYR A 95 -10.90 0.39 -1.48
N ILE A 96 -12.20 0.11 -1.62
CA ILE A 96 -13.25 1.13 -1.61
C ILE A 96 -13.79 1.25 -0.18
N PRO A 97 -13.54 2.36 0.53
CA PRO A 97 -14.00 2.51 1.90
C PRO A 97 -15.48 2.94 1.95
N GLY A 98 -16.17 2.49 2.99
CA GLY A 98 -17.56 2.83 3.28
C GLY A 98 -18.54 1.76 2.81
N GLU A 99 -19.82 2.02 3.08
CA GLU A 99 -20.94 1.23 2.58
C GLU A 99 -21.41 1.82 1.25
N GLY A 100 -21.71 0.96 0.28
CA GLY A 100 -22.07 1.39 -1.07
C GLY A 100 -20.94 2.09 -1.86
N HIS A 101 -21.04 2.06 -3.19
CA HIS A 101 -20.22 2.88 -4.09
C HIS A 101 -20.92 3.04 -5.44
N ASN A 102 -20.59 4.12 -6.13
CA ASN A 102 -21.08 4.43 -7.47
C ASN A 102 -20.07 4.04 -8.58
N LEU A 103 -18.95 3.40 -8.21
CA LEU A 103 -17.89 3.11 -9.17
C LEU A 103 -18.28 1.99 -10.13
N GLN A 104 -18.05 2.24 -11.40
CA GLN A 104 -18.20 1.31 -12.51
C GLN A 104 -16.84 1.14 -13.20
N GLU A 105 -16.81 0.33 -14.26
CA GLU A 105 -15.65 0.30 -15.14
C GLU A 105 -15.44 1.67 -15.79
N HIS A 106 -14.19 2.05 -16.03
CA HIS A 106 -13.77 3.34 -16.58
C HIS A 106 -14.02 4.58 -15.71
N SER A 107 -14.60 4.46 -14.52
CA SER A 107 -14.68 5.60 -13.59
C SER A 107 -13.29 6.09 -13.19
N VAL A 108 -13.12 7.41 -13.14
CA VAL A 108 -11.89 8.08 -12.73
C VAL A 108 -11.88 8.25 -11.22
N VAL A 109 -10.82 7.77 -10.58
CA VAL A 109 -10.69 7.73 -9.12
C VAL A 109 -9.37 8.31 -8.63
N LEU A 110 -9.40 8.84 -7.41
CA LEU A 110 -8.21 9.29 -6.71
C LEU A 110 -7.81 8.25 -5.66
N ILE A 111 -6.56 7.81 -5.69
CA ILE A 111 -6.03 6.80 -4.78
C ILE A 111 -5.05 7.41 -3.78
N ARG A 112 -5.12 6.93 -2.54
CA ARG A 112 -4.13 7.17 -1.47
C ARG A 112 -3.45 5.89 -1.01
N GLY A 113 -2.33 6.05 -0.33
CA GLY A 113 -1.62 4.96 0.32
C GLY A 113 -2.37 4.45 1.55
N GLY A 114 -2.34 3.14 1.78
CA GLY A 114 -2.85 2.53 2.99
C GLY A 114 -3.10 1.04 2.79
N LYS A 115 -2.42 0.21 3.58
CA LYS A 115 -2.58 -1.24 3.47
C LYS A 115 -3.79 -1.69 4.27
N VAL A 116 -4.71 -2.38 3.60
CA VAL A 116 -5.76 -3.14 4.28
C VAL A 116 -5.12 -4.40 4.87
N ARG A 117 -5.19 -4.55 6.19
CA ARG A 117 -4.53 -5.68 6.89
C ARG A 117 -5.13 -7.02 6.50
N ASP A 118 -6.45 -7.05 6.30
CA ASP A 118 -7.22 -8.27 6.03
C ASP A 118 -6.99 -8.83 4.62
N LEU A 119 -6.73 -7.97 3.63
CA LEU A 119 -6.64 -8.35 2.22
C LEU A 119 -5.18 -8.50 1.76
N PRO A 120 -4.78 -9.63 1.17
CA PRO A 120 -3.49 -9.74 0.50
C PRO A 120 -3.43 -8.84 -0.73
N GLY A 121 -2.30 -8.19 -0.96
CA GLY A 121 -2.06 -7.41 -2.19
C GLY A 121 -2.76 -6.04 -2.26
N VAL A 122 -3.72 -5.74 -1.38
CA VAL A 122 -4.45 -4.47 -1.38
C VAL A 122 -3.72 -3.45 -0.49
N ARG A 123 -2.96 -2.55 -1.13
CA ARG A 123 -2.05 -1.59 -0.48
C ARG A 123 -2.51 -0.14 -0.56
N TYR A 124 -3.67 0.08 -1.17
CA TYR A 124 -4.17 1.40 -1.51
C TYR A 124 -5.65 1.53 -1.17
N HIS A 125 -6.10 2.76 -0.98
CA HIS A 125 -7.50 3.10 -0.76
C HIS A 125 -7.95 4.12 -1.78
N VAL A 126 -9.20 4.00 -2.21
CA VAL A 126 -9.90 5.05 -2.93
C VAL A 126 -10.27 6.17 -1.96
N VAL A 127 -10.04 7.43 -2.35
CA VAL A 127 -10.53 8.61 -1.64
C VAL A 127 -11.98 8.84 -2.07
N ARG A 128 -12.88 9.14 -1.13
CA ARG A 128 -14.32 9.37 -1.40
C ARG A 128 -14.62 10.86 -1.53
N GLY A 129 -15.64 11.20 -2.32
CA GLY A 129 -16.09 12.58 -2.52
C GLY A 129 -15.20 13.39 -3.47
N VAL A 130 -14.37 12.71 -4.28
CA VAL A 130 -13.42 13.34 -5.19
C VAL A 130 -13.42 12.59 -6.53
N LEU A 131 -13.40 13.33 -7.64
CA LEU A 131 -13.62 12.78 -9.00
C LEU A 131 -14.97 12.04 -9.06
N ASP A 132 -15.03 10.86 -9.69
CA ASP A 132 -16.30 10.15 -9.92
C ASP A 132 -16.78 9.38 -8.67
N THR A 133 -16.00 9.41 -7.58
CA THR A 133 -16.35 8.72 -6.34
C THR A 133 -17.32 9.56 -5.51
N ALA A 134 -18.60 9.19 -5.52
CA ALA A 134 -19.57 9.80 -4.62
C ALA A 134 -19.22 9.55 -3.14
N GLY A 135 -19.65 10.45 -2.26
CA GLY A 135 -19.59 10.27 -0.81
C GLY A 135 -20.40 9.06 -0.34
N VAL A 136 -20.36 8.75 0.95
CA VAL A 136 -21.27 7.77 1.56
C VAL A 136 -22.51 8.52 2.06
N GLN A 137 -23.70 8.06 1.68
CA GLN A 137 -24.98 8.63 2.12
C GLN A 137 -25.23 8.34 3.61
N ASP A 138 -26.03 9.17 4.27
CA ASP A 138 -26.51 9.03 5.66
C ASP A 138 -25.41 8.86 6.73
N ARG A 139 -24.17 9.20 6.39
CA ARG A 139 -23.03 9.07 7.30
C ARG A 139 -23.03 10.27 8.27
N LYS A 140 -23.52 10.08 9.49
CA LYS A 140 -23.52 11.13 10.52
C LYS A 140 -22.17 11.33 11.22
N ARG A 141 -21.35 10.27 11.33
CA ARG A 141 -20.02 10.29 12.00
C ARG A 141 -18.87 10.08 11.03
N SER A 142 -17.71 10.71 11.31
CA SER A 142 -16.48 10.63 10.48
C SER A 142 -16.66 11.07 9.02
N ARG A 143 -17.56 12.03 8.77
CA ARG A 143 -17.98 12.47 7.43
C ARG A 143 -16.84 12.89 6.51
N SER A 144 -15.87 13.63 7.06
CA SER A 144 -14.70 14.14 6.33
C SER A 144 -13.89 13.04 5.63
N LYS A 145 -13.89 11.82 6.18
CA LYS A 145 -13.17 10.67 5.59
C LYS A 145 -13.91 10.04 4.41
N TYR A 146 -15.24 10.16 4.39
CA TYR A 146 -16.12 9.49 3.43
C TYR A 146 -16.77 10.45 2.43
N GLY A 147 -16.36 11.73 2.41
CA GLY A 147 -16.84 12.71 1.44
C GLY A 147 -18.29 13.14 1.64
N THR A 148 -18.81 13.05 2.87
CA THR A 148 -20.19 13.42 3.19
C THR A 148 -20.23 14.87 3.70
N ARG A 149 -21.08 15.72 3.13
CA ARG A 149 -21.26 17.12 3.57
C ARG A 149 -22.10 17.19 4.85
N ILE A 150 -22.13 18.38 5.47
CA ILE A 150 -23.11 18.66 6.53
C ILE A 150 -24.48 18.75 5.84
N GLU A 151 -25.46 18.04 6.37
CA GLU A 151 -26.86 18.30 6.04
C GLU A 151 -27.25 19.58 6.78
N GLU A 152 -27.51 20.64 6.03
CA GLU A 152 -28.15 21.85 6.55
C GLU A 152 -29.65 21.56 6.56
N ASN A 153 -30.21 21.47 7.77
CA ASN A 153 -31.66 21.40 7.99
C ASN A 153 -32.26 22.80 8.00
#